data_AF-A0A564Y0G3-F1
#
_entry.id   AF-A0A564Y0G3-F1
#
_cell.length_a   1.000
_cell.length_b   1.000
_cell.length_c   1.000
_cell.angle_alpha   90.00
_cell.angle_beta   90.00
_cell.angle_gamma   90.00
#
_symmetry.space_group_name_H-M   'P 1'
#
loop_
_entity.id
_entity.type
_entity.pdbx_description
1 polymer ?
#
loop_
_entity_poly.entity_id
_entity_poly.type
_entity_poly.pdbx_seq_one_letter_code
_entity_poly.pdbx_strand_id
1 'polypeptide(L)' 'GICKIRPPNSWKPPFAVNDIKFTFTPRVQKLSDVSASNRERNNFISSLVNFWELQNVVVYDQYVKGRRLDL' A
#
# COMPACT_ATOMS: atom_id res chain seq x y z
N GLY A 1 -8.51 4.88 19.75
CA GLY A 1 -9.62 3.92 19.56
C GLY A 1 -10.46 4.34 18.38
N ILE A 2 -11.22 3.42 17.78
CA ILE A 2 -12.15 3.73 16.68
C ILE A 2 -13.58 3.60 17.23
N CYS A 3 -14.46 4.52 16.87
CA CYS A 3 -15.88 4.45 17.22
C CYS A 3 -16.75 4.64 15.97
N LYS A 4 -17.97 4.07 15.99
CA LYS A 4 -18.95 4.18 14.92
C LYS A 4 -20.12 5.03 15.39
N ILE A 5 -20.50 6.03 14.61
CA ILE A 5 -21.68 6.87 14.85
C ILE A 5 -22.79 6.41 13.89
N ARG A 6 -23.99 6.19 14.43
CA ARG A 6 -25.18 5.90 13.62
C ARG A 6 -26.02 7.18 13.50
N PRO A 7 -26.31 7.66 12.29
CA PRO A 7 -27.20 8.81 12.11
C PRO A 7 -28.66 8.46 12.42
N PRO A 8 -29.52 9.47 12.64
CA PRO A 8 -30.96 9.29 12.81
C PRO A 8 -31.62 8.70 11.56
N ASN A 9 -32.70 7.93 11.74
CA ASN A 9 -33.42 7.26 10.64
C ASN A 9 -34.03 8.23 9.60
N SER A 10 -34.32 9.46 9.99
CA SER A 10 -34.85 10.52 9.12
C SER A 10 -33.78 11.14 8.21
N TRP A 11 -32.49 10.94 8.51
CA TRP A 11 -31.40 11.50 7.74
C TRP A 11 -31.03 10.58 6.57
N LYS A 12 -31.48 10.95 5.37
CA LYS A 12 -31.26 10.21 4.13
C LYS A 12 -30.83 11.17 3.01
N PRO A 13 -29.57 11.62 3.00
CA PRO A 13 -29.07 12.47 1.92
C PRO A 13 -29.15 11.71 0.57
N PRO A 14 -29.55 12.38 -0.52
CA PRO A 14 -29.52 11.76 -1.84
C PRO A 14 -28.07 11.48 -2.27
N PHE A 15 -27.87 10.41 -3.03
CA PHE A 15 -26.57 10.12 -3.62
C PHE A 15 -26.31 11.10 -4.78
N ALA A 16 -25.19 11.83 -4.72
CA ALA A 16 -24.93 12.93 -5.66
C ALA A 16 -24.32 12.48 -7.00
N VAL A 17 -23.75 11.27 -7.06
CA VAL A 17 -23.01 10.78 -8.22
C VAL A 17 -23.92 9.96 -9.11
N ASN A 18 -23.79 10.12 -10.43
CA ASN A 18 -24.51 9.32 -11.42
C ASN A 18 -23.70 8.06 -11.77
N ASP A 19 -24.21 6.89 -11.39
CA ASP A 19 -23.55 5.59 -11.55
C ASP A 19 -23.24 5.23 -13.01
N ILE A 20 -24.03 5.73 -13.96
CA ILE A 20 -23.86 5.45 -15.40
C ILE A 20 -22.72 6.26 -16.00
N LYS A 21 -22.48 7.47 -15.45
CA LYS A 21 -21.48 8.42 -15.99
C LYS A 21 -20.17 8.41 -15.19
N PHE A 22 -20.16 7.81 -14.01
CA PHE A 22 -18.98 7.80 -13.15
C PHE A 22 -17.96 6.76 -13.62
N THR A 23 -16.75 7.22 -13.94
CA THR A 23 -15.62 6.35 -14.29
C THR A 23 -14.44 6.67 -13.39
N PHE A 24 -13.70 5.64 -13.00
CA PHE A 24 -12.47 5.78 -12.24
C PHE A 24 -11.50 4.68 -12.64
N THR A 25 -10.20 4.93 -12.47
CA THR A 25 -9.18 3.91 -12.68
C THR A 25 -9.08 3.03 -11.44
N PRO A 26 -9.38 1.73 -11.51
CA PRO A 26 -9.27 0.85 -10.36
C PRO A 26 -7.80 0.65 -9.96
N ARG A 27 -7.57 0.39 -8.67
CA ARG A 27 -6.27 -0.05 -8.15
C ARG A 27 -6.34 -1.54 -7.84
N VAL A 28 -5.41 -2.31 -8.39
CA VAL A 28 -5.26 -3.72 -8.05
C VAL A 28 -4.55 -3.83 -6.70
N GLN A 29 -5.17 -4.53 -5.75
CA GLN A 29 -4.56 -4.82 -4.45
C GLN A 29 -4.49 -6.35 -4.28
N LYS A 30 -3.29 -6.92 -4.32
CA LYS A 30 -3.08 -8.35 -4.09
C LYS A 30 -3.02 -8.62 -2.60
N LEU A 31 -3.89 -9.51 -2.11
CA LEU A 31 -3.97 -9.83 -0.67
C LEU A 31 -2.69 -10.50 -0.14
N SER A 32 -1.94 -11.20 -1.00
CA SER A 32 -0.61 -11.75 -0.68
C SER A 32 0.36 -10.66 -0.22
N ASP A 33 0.32 -9.51 -0.88
CA ASP A 33 1.26 -8.41 -0.68
C ASP A 33 0.86 -7.54 0.52
N VAL A 34 -0.39 -7.68 0.99
CA VAL A 34 -0.96 -6.98 2.16
C VAL A 34 -0.70 -7.76 3.45
N SER A 35 -0.26 -9.01 3.33
CA SER A 35 0.04 -9.85 4.49
C SER A 35 1.34 -9.42 5.18
N ALA A 36 1.32 -9.32 6.51
CA ALA A 36 2.51 -9.05 7.34
C ALA A 36 3.56 -10.19 7.31
N SER A 37 3.29 -11.26 6.57
CA SER A 37 4.15 -12.45 6.40
C SER A 37 5.30 -12.27 5.40
N ASN A 38 5.59 -11.04 4.98
CA ASN A 38 6.72 -10.77 4.08
C ASN A 38 8.09 -10.84 4.77
N ARG A 39 8.25 -11.74 5.76
CA ARG A 39 9.50 -11.99 6.49
C ARG A 39 10.61 -12.41 5.53
N GLU A 40 10.28 -13.22 4.52
CA GLU A 40 11.24 -13.61 3.47
C GLU A 40 11.71 -12.42 2.64
N ARG A 41 10.84 -11.45 2.33
CA ARG A 41 11.28 -10.22 1.68
C ARG A 41 12.18 -9.40 2.58
N ASN A 42 11.83 -9.22 3.85
CA ASN A 42 12.69 -8.51 4.80
C ASN A 42 14.06 -9.21 4.95
N ASN A 43 14.09 -10.55 4.96
CA ASN A 43 15.31 -11.35 4.98
C ASN A 43 16.14 -11.14 3.70
N PHE A 44 15.48 -11.11 2.52
CA PHE A 44 16.14 -10.85 1.25
C PHE A 44 16.78 -9.46 1.21
N ILE A 45 16.03 -8.41 1.55
CA ILE A 45 16.56 -7.05 1.59
C ILE A 45 17.72 -6.94 2.59
N SER A 46 17.59 -7.55 3.77
CA SER A 46 18.67 -7.53 4.77
C SER A 46 19.93 -8.24 4.27
N SER A 47 19.77 -9.40 3.62
CA SER A 47 20.89 -10.15 3.03
C SER A 47 21.55 -9.39 1.88
N LEU A 48 20.75 -8.73 1.04
CA LEU A 48 21.23 -7.90 -0.07
C LEU A 48 22.05 -6.71 0.44
N VAL A 49 21.54 -5.99 1.45
CA VAL A 49 22.26 -4.86 2.07
C VAL A 49 23.59 -5.34 2.65
N ASN A 50 23.57 -6.42 3.45
CA ASN A 50 24.79 -6.98 4.04
C ASN A 50 25.82 -7.38 2.97
N PHE A 51 25.39 -7.96 1.84
CA PHE A 51 26.28 -8.34 0.74
C PHE A 51 27.03 -7.13 0.15
N TRP A 52 26.33 -6.03 -0.09
CA TRP A 52 26.93 -4.82 -0.67
C TRP A 52 27.77 -4.04 0.34
N GLU A 53 27.36 -4.01 1.61
CA GLU A 53 28.16 -3.41 2.69
C GLU A 53 29.51 -4.10 2.85
N LEU A 54 29.56 -5.43 2.74
CA LEU A 54 30.82 -6.19 2.73
C LEU A 54 31.76 -5.81 1.56
N GLN A 55 31.22 -5.26 0.47
CA GLN A 55 31.98 -4.76 -0.67
C GLN A 55 32.32 -3.27 -0.57
N ASN A 56 32.05 -2.63 0.58
CA ASN A 56 32.15 -1.17 0.78
C ASN A 56 31.22 -0.35 -0.15
N VAL A 57 30.07 -0.91 -0.52
CA VAL A 57 29.04 -0.21 -1.31
C VAL A 57 27.82 0.06 -0.42
N VAL A 58 27.42 1.33 -0.33
CA VAL A 58 26.20 1.73 0.41
C VAL A 58 24.98 1.59 -0.49
N VAL A 59 24.01 0.79 -0.07
CA VAL A 59 22.73 0.63 -0.76
C VAL A 59 21.75 1.68 -0.25
N TYR A 60 21.19 2.47 -1.17
CA TYR A 60 20.15 3.44 -0.86
C TYR A 60 18.79 2.94 -1.35
N ASP A 61 17.73 3.27 -0.60
CA ASP A 61 16.37 3.01 -1.04
C ASP A 61 16.07 3.75 -2.36
N GLN A 62 15.70 2.98 -3.37
CA GLN A 62 15.34 3.52 -4.68
C GLN A 62 13.84 3.83 -4.74
N TYR A 63 13.46 4.87 -5.49
CA TYR A 63 12.07 5.27 -5.67
C TYR A 63 11.74 5.37 -7.16
N VAL A 64 10.63 4.76 -7.58
CA VAL A 64 10.10 4.86 -8.94
C VAL A 64 8.71 5.48 -8.87
N LYS A 65 8.52 6.62 -9.55
CA LYS A 65 7.25 7.37 -9.55
C LYS A 65 6.72 7.69 -8.14
N GLY A 66 7.64 8.05 -7.22
CA GLY A 66 7.32 8.43 -5.84
C GLY A 66 6.94 7.26 -4.92
N ARG A 67 7.05 6.01 -5.38
CA ARG A 67 6.90 4.81 -4.54
C ARG A 67 8.24 4.13 -4.34
N ARG A 68 8.51 3.63 -3.13
CA ARG A 68 9.70 2.82 -2.83
C ARG A 68 9.72 1.64 -3.80
N LEU A 69 10.86 1.43 -4.45
CA LEU A 69 11.09 0.33 -5.36
C LEU A 69 10.97 -0.98 -4.57
N ASP A 70 10.19 -1.90 -5.10
CA ASP A 70 10.10 -3.24 -4.56
C ASP A 70 11.22 -4.09 -5.18
N LEU A 71 12.25 -4.39 -4.39
CA LEU A 71 13.40 -5.20 -4.79
C LEU A 71 13.11 -6.69 -4.58
#